data_AF-A0AB39VBN4-F1
#
_entry.id   AF-A0AB39VBN4-F1
#
_cell.length_a   1.000
_cell.length_b   1.000
_cell.length_c   1.000
_cell.angle_alpha   90.00
_cell.angle_beta   90.00
_cell.angle_gamma   90.00
#
_symmetry.space_group_name_H-M   'P 1'
#
loop_
_entity.id
_entity.type
_entity.pdbx_description
1 polymer ?
#
loop_
_entity_poly.entity_id
_entity_poly.type
_entity_poly.pdbx_seq_one_letter_code
_entity_poly.pdbx_strand_id
1 'polypeptide(L)'
;MKKILTLAFLVIGATTFSAGCDWFKGNTKYADKMVELVKKEGLTSKVYCDMDQKKMVYETVYNNTNEKYIEIGLSYNKNKKNDLTYADILNSFAEFEKDIDKLYPWTNLTKPEYQNAPRYYNYRMYIYSPESQNEYMTFLVTYDTSNGTWKKYYSNGFWKGKDEVEKEIMDLMKKKGLKETDNIIY
;
A
#
# COMPACT_ATOMS: atom_id res chain seq x y z
N MET A 1 24.79 -27.19 -10.91
CA MET A 1 23.47 -27.82 -10.65
C MET A 1 22.47 -26.70 -10.34
N LYS A 2 21.55 -26.39 -11.27
CA LYS A 2 20.49 -25.40 -11.05
C LYS A 2 19.44 -26.03 -10.14
N LYS A 3 19.24 -25.47 -8.94
CA LYS A 3 18.19 -25.92 -8.02
C LYS A 3 16.93 -25.10 -8.28
N ILE A 4 15.91 -25.76 -8.82
CA ILE A 4 14.56 -25.22 -9.01
C ILE A 4 13.87 -25.30 -7.64
N LEU A 5 13.49 -24.14 -7.08
CA LEU A 5 12.63 -24.10 -5.89
C LEU A 5 11.18 -24.28 -6.34
N THR A 6 10.64 -25.48 -6.17
CA THR A 6 9.21 -25.73 -6.37
C THR A 6 8.48 -25.37 -5.09
N LEU A 7 7.92 -24.16 -5.00
CA LEU A 7 6.94 -23.81 -3.97
C LEU A 7 5.55 -24.25 -4.47
N ALA A 8 4.97 -25.26 -3.83
CA ALA A 8 3.59 -25.65 -4.10
C ALA A 8 2.64 -24.62 -3.46
N PHE A 9 2.10 -23.73 -4.28
CA PHE A 9 0.97 -22.88 -3.91
C PHE A 9 -0.33 -23.51 -4.42
N LEU A 10 -1.32 -23.59 -3.52
CA LEU A 10 -2.72 -23.76 -3.88
C LEU A 10 -3.09 -22.64 -4.86
N VAL A 11 -3.34 -23.03 -6.11
CA VAL A 11 -3.81 -22.15 -7.18
C VAL A 11 -5.23 -21.71 -6.84
N ILE A 12 -5.36 -20.56 -6.19
CA ILE A 12 -6.60 -19.79 -6.21
C ILE A 12 -6.48 -18.88 -7.43
N GLY A 13 -7.29 -19.17 -8.44
CA GLY A 13 -7.57 -18.41 -9.66
C GLY A 13 -6.55 -17.34 -10.09
N ALA A 14 -5.79 -17.65 -11.15
CA ALA A 14 -5.19 -16.63 -11.99
C ALA A 14 -6.29 -15.70 -12.52
N THR A 15 -6.33 -14.44 -12.06
CA THR A 15 -7.06 -13.39 -12.75
C THR A 15 -6.06 -12.53 -13.51
N THR A 16 -6.11 -12.72 -14.81
CA THR A 16 -5.33 -12.02 -15.80
C THR A 16 -5.81 -10.57 -15.96
N PHE A 17 -4.85 -9.65 -16.01
CA PHE A 17 -4.90 -8.33 -16.63
C PHE A 17 -5.77 -7.20 -16.02
N SER A 18 -5.14 -6.03 -15.98
CA SER A 18 -5.54 -4.72 -15.49
C SER A 18 -6.68 -4.03 -16.26
N ALA A 19 -7.68 -4.77 -16.75
CA ALA A 19 -8.86 -4.20 -17.41
C ALA A 19 -10.12 -4.16 -16.51
N GLY A 20 -10.10 -4.79 -15.33
CA GLY A 20 -11.31 -5.10 -14.55
C GLY A 20 -11.63 -4.23 -13.34
N CYS A 21 -10.86 -3.19 -13.02
CA CYS A 21 -11.09 -2.46 -11.78
C CYS A 21 -12.25 -1.47 -11.90
N ASP A 22 -13.31 -1.70 -11.15
CA ASP A 22 -14.40 -0.77 -10.93
C ASP A 22 -13.89 0.50 -10.23
N TRP A 23 -14.41 1.63 -10.72
CA TRP A 23 -14.21 2.93 -10.08
C TRP A 23 -14.90 2.98 -8.72
N PHE A 24 -14.40 3.82 -7.82
CA PHE A 24 -14.94 3.99 -6.47
C PHE A 24 -16.44 4.32 -6.52
N LYS A 25 -17.28 3.52 -5.86
CA LYS A 25 -18.73 3.70 -5.77
C LYS A 25 -19.15 3.68 -4.30
N GLY A 26 -20.02 4.60 -3.90
CA GLY A 26 -20.60 4.64 -2.54
C GLY A 26 -19.61 5.05 -1.45
N ASN A 27 -18.68 5.95 -1.76
CA ASN A 27 -17.67 6.44 -0.83
C ASN A 27 -18.24 7.39 0.22
N THR A 28 -17.51 7.54 1.32
CA THR A 28 -17.71 8.65 2.25
C THR A 28 -17.07 9.93 1.71
N LYS A 29 -17.46 11.09 2.26
CA LYS A 29 -16.94 12.40 1.85
C LYS A 29 -15.41 12.49 1.86
N TYR A 30 -14.74 11.85 2.83
CA TYR A 30 -13.28 11.90 2.92
C TYR A 30 -12.61 10.94 1.94
N ALA A 31 -13.20 9.76 1.70
CA ALA A 31 -12.75 8.88 0.64
C ALA A 31 -12.87 9.56 -0.73
N ASP A 32 -13.96 10.29 -1.01
CA ASP A 32 -14.11 11.05 -2.25
C ASP A 32 -13.06 12.14 -2.42
N LYS A 33 -12.77 12.92 -1.37
CA LYS A 33 -11.67 13.91 -1.40
C LYS A 33 -10.34 13.25 -1.73
N MET A 34 -10.08 12.08 -1.17
CA MET A 34 -8.85 11.34 -1.46
C MET A 34 -8.81 10.83 -2.92
N VAL A 35 -9.94 10.36 -3.43
CA VAL A 35 -10.10 9.96 -4.83
C VAL A 35 -9.83 11.15 -5.78
N GLU A 36 -10.36 12.33 -5.47
CA GLU A 36 -10.09 13.54 -6.23
C GLU A 36 -8.61 13.89 -6.26
N LEU A 37 -7.93 13.76 -5.12
CA LEU A 37 -6.49 13.99 -5.02
C LEU A 37 -5.70 12.98 -5.86
N VAL A 38 -6.04 11.68 -5.78
CA VAL A 38 -5.43 10.62 -6.62
C VAL A 38 -5.61 10.91 -8.12
N LYS A 39 -6.78 11.40 -8.53
CA LYS A 39 -7.02 11.83 -9.92
C LYS A 39 -6.13 13.00 -10.30
N LYS A 40 -6.12 14.05 -9.47
CA LYS A 40 -5.38 15.29 -9.70
C LYS A 40 -3.88 15.04 -9.84
N GLU A 41 -3.32 14.18 -9.00
CA GLU A 41 -1.90 13.84 -8.98
C GLU A 41 -1.51 12.77 -10.02
N GLY A 42 -2.46 12.32 -10.86
CA GLY A 42 -2.19 11.36 -11.95
C GLY A 42 -1.89 9.93 -11.48
N LEU A 43 -2.24 9.57 -10.24
CA LEU A 43 -1.90 8.27 -9.63
C LEU A 43 -2.95 7.18 -9.88
N THR A 44 -3.98 7.48 -10.67
CA THR A 44 -5.12 6.60 -10.94
C THR A 44 -4.74 5.21 -11.48
N SER A 45 -3.65 5.10 -12.25
CA SER A 45 -3.16 3.83 -12.79
C SER A 45 -2.35 2.99 -11.78
N LYS A 46 -1.82 3.63 -10.74
CA LYS A 46 -1.11 2.97 -9.65
C LYS A 46 -2.05 2.42 -8.59
N VAL A 47 -3.28 2.91 -8.46
CA VAL A 47 -4.21 2.42 -7.44
C VAL A 47 -4.37 0.89 -7.53
N TYR A 48 -4.19 0.23 -6.40
CA TYR A 48 -4.36 -1.21 -6.23
C TYR A 48 -5.84 -1.59 -6.41
N CYS A 49 -6.06 -2.76 -7.00
CA CYS A 49 -7.37 -3.34 -7.21
C CYS A 49 -7.56 -4.39 -6.13
N ASP A 50 -8.54 -4.21 -5.25
CA ASP A 50 -8.84 -5.22 -4.24
C ASP A 50 -9.46 -6.48 -4.87
N MET A 51 -9.73 -7.49 -4.03
CA MET A 51 -10.27 -8.77 -4.48
C MET A 51 -11.68 -8.65 -5.08
N ASP A 52 -12.43 -7.61 -4.73
CA ASP A 52 -13.74 -7.30 -5.30
C ASP A 52 -13.63 -6.54 -6.64
N GLN A 53 -12.43 -6.45 -7.18
CA GLN A 53 -12.09 -5.68 -8.37
C GLN A 53 -12.43 -4.20 -8.22
N LYS A 54 -12.39 -3.64 -7.01
CA LYS A 54 -12.58 -2.20 -6.79
C LYS A 54 -11.23 -1.55 -6.53
N LYS A 55 -11.07 -0.30 -6.99
CA LYS A 55 -9.90 0.48 -6.61
C LYS A 55 -9.91 0.74 -5.10
N MET A 56 -8.81 0.41 -4.43
CA MET A 56 -8.67 0.51 -2.98
C MET A 56 -8.43 1.96 -2.52
N VAL A 57 -9.52 2.73 -2.37
CA VAL A 57 -9.57 3.98 -1.59
C VAL A 57 -10.89 3.99 -0.83
N TYR A 58 -10.85 3.77 0.48
CA TYR A 58 -12.06 3.74 1.31
C TYR A 58 -11.81 4.27 2.72
N GLU A 59 -12.90 4.66 3.38
CA GLU A 59 -12.92 4.99 4.80
C GLU A 59 -13.43 3.78 5.60
N THR A 60 -12.75 3.41 6.66
CA THR A 60 -13.20 2.41 7.63
C THR A 60 -13.32 3.02 9.03
N VAL A 61 -14.12 2.40 9.89
CA VAL A 61 -14.30 2.81 11.29
C VAL A 61 -13.84 1.68 12.18
N TYR A 62 -12.95 1.97 13.12
CA TYR A 62 -12.58 0.98 14.13
C TYR A 62 -13.65 0.95 15.22
N ASN A 63 -14.42 -0.14 15.26
CA ASN A 63 -15.63 -0.28 16.07
C ASN A 63 -15.44 0.03 17.57
N ASN A 64 -14.25 -0.18 18.11
CA ASN A 64 -13.99 0.02 19.54
C ASN A 64 -13.67 1.48 19.90
N THR A 65 -13.23 2.30 18.94
CA THR A 65 -12.83 3.70 19.18
C THR A 65 -13.67 4.71 18.41
N ASN A 66 -14.51 4.26 17.47
CA ASN A 66 -15.20 5.09 16.48
C ASN A 66 -14.24 5.98 15.66
N GLU A 67 -12.95 5.66 15.66
CA GLU A 67 -11.97 6.37 14.86
C GLU A 67 -12.14 6.00 13.39
N LYS A 68 -12.02 7.00 12.53
CA LYS A 68 -12.09 6.84 11.08
C LYS A 68 -10.69 6.71 10.51
N TYR A 69 -10.53 5.86 9.52
CA TYR A 69 -9.26 5.56 8.87
C TYR A 69 -9.48 5.63 7.36
N ILE A 70 -8.58 6.31 6.64
CA ILE A 70 -8.53 6.24 5.18
C ILE A 70 -7.49 5.20 4.80
N GLU A 71 -7.88 4.28 3.92
CA GLU A 71 -7.02 3.23 3.38
C GLU A 71 -6.82 3.47 1.89
N ILE A 72 -5.56 3.47 1.44
CA ILE A 72 -5.19 3.62 0.02
C ILE A 72 -4.16 2.56 -0.34
N GLY A 73 -4.44 1.76 -1.36
CA GLY A 73 -3.46 0.86 -1.94
C GLY A 73 -2.86 1.44 -3.22
N LEU A 74 -1.53 1.48 -3.32
CA LEU A 74 -0.80 1.82 -4.53
C LEU A 74 0.11 0.66 -4.93
N SER A 75 0.01 0.22 -6.17
CA SER A 75 0.79 -0.86 -6.74
C SER A 75 1.86 -0.39 -7.71
N TYR A 76 3.01 -1.02 -7.60
CA TYR A 76 4.23 -0.74 -8.35
C TYR A 76 4.69 -1.98 -9.12
N ASN A 77 5.62 -1.79 -10.05
CA ASN A 77 6.22 -2.85 -10.87
C ASN A 77 5.30 -3.56 -11.88
N LYS A 78 4.06 -3.10 -12.08
CA LYS A 78 3.08 -3.71 -13.02
C LYS A 78 3.57 -3.90 -14.47
N ASN A 79 4.48 -3.05 -14.95
CA ASN A 79 4.90 -3.03 -16.36
C ASN A 79 6.25 -3.73 -16.61
N LYS A 80 6.95 -4.22 -15.58
CA LYS A 80 8.23 -4.91 -15.78
C LYS A 80 8.00 -6.38 -16.15
N LYS A 81 8.71 -6.84 -17.19
CA LYS A 81 8.64 -8.21 -17.72
C LYS A 81 9.75 -9.14 -17.19
N ASN A 82 10.64 -8.62 -16.35
CA ASN A 82 11.80 -9.34 -15.83
C ASN A 82 11.60 -9.69 -14.35
N ASP A 83 12.47 -10.53 -13.81
CA ASP A 83 12.49 -10.93 -12.39
C ASP A 83 12.47 -9.71 -11.45
N LEU A 84 11.72 -9.83 -10.35
CA LEU A 84 11.62 -8.81 -9.30
C LEU A 84 12.79 -8.97 -8.32
N THR A 85 13.65 -7.96 -8.19
CA THR A 85 14.76 -7.98 -7.22
C THR A 85 14.45 -7.16 -5.96
N TYR A 86 15.21 -7.39 -4.88
CA TYR A 86 15.12 -6.54 -3.69
C TYR A 86 15.42 -5.06 -3.98
N ALA A 87 16.34 -4.77 -4.91
CA ALA A 87 16.64 -3.40 -5.32
C ALA A 87 15.43 -2.74 -6.02
N ASP A 88 14.69 -3.48 -6.84
CA ASP A 88 13.47 -2.97 -7.48
C ASP A 88 12.39 -2.61 -6.44
N ILE A 89 12.25 -3.43 -5.40
CA ILE A 89 11.30 -3.18 -4.30
C ILE A 89 11.68 -1.92 -3.54
N LEU A 90 12.96 -1.76 -3.18
CA LEU A 90 13.44 -0.58 -2.45
C LEU A 90 13.36 0.71 -3.29
N ASN A 91 13.63 0.62 -4.59
CA ASN A 91 13.43 1.75 -5.51
C ASN A 91 11.94 2.13 -5.60
N SER A 92 11.06 1.14 -5.70
CA SER A 92 9.62 1.35 -5.70
C SER A 92 9.14 1.94 -4.37
N PHE A 93 9.77 1.61 -3.24
CA PHE A 93 9.47 2.23 -1.94
C PHE A 93 9.83 3.72 -1.93
N ALA A 94 10.97 4.10 -2.48
CA ALA A 94 11.34 5.51 -2.61
C ALA A 94 10.40 6.29 -3.55
N GLU A 95 9.89 5.67 -4.62
CA GLU A 95 8.85 6.25 -5.46
C GLU A 95 7.51 6.38 -4.73
N PHE A 96 7.14 5.35 -3.98
CA PHE A 96 5.94 5.33 -3.16
C PHE A 96 5.93 6.47 -2.14
N GLU A 97 7.04 6.70 -1.44
CA GLU A 97 7.19 7.82 -0.52
C GLU A 97 6.96 9.19 -1.19
N LYS A 98 7.43 9.37 -2.42
CA LYS A 98 7.19 10.61 -3.18
C LYS A 98 5.74 10.76 -3.62
N ASP A 99 5.05 9.66 -3.90
CA ASP A 99 3.66 9.69 -4.32
C ASP A 99 2.71 9.94 -3.14
N ILE A 100 2.99 9.38 -1.95
CA ILE A 100 2.20 9.68 -0.74
C ILE A 100 2.34 11.13 -0.29
N ASP A 101 3.50 11.77 -0.51
CA ASP A 101 3.70 13.19 -0.19
C ASP A 101 2.73 14.09 -0.99
N LYS A 102 2.39 13.69 -2.22
CA LYS A 102 1.40 14.38 -3.06
C LYS A 102 -0.04 14.09 -2.64
N LEU A 103 -0.27 12.90 -2.08
CA LEU A 103 -1.57 12.48 -1.55
C LEU A 103 -1.85 13.02 -0.15
N TYR A 104 -0.99 13.88 0.38
CA TYR A 104 -1.21 14.53 1.66
C TYR A 104 -2.41 15.49 1.59
N PRO A 105 -3.56 15.14 2.21
CA PRO A 105 -4.80 15.85 1.94
C PRO A 105 -4.96 17.14 2.78
N TRP A 106 -3.95 17.51 3.58
CA TRP A 106 -4.08 18.51 4.65
C TRP A 106 -3.50 19.89 4.33
N THR A 107 -3.41 20.27 3.05
CA THR A 107 -3.12 21.67 2.71
C THR A 107 -4.42 22.49 2.76
N ASN A 108 -4.47 23.52 3.62
CA ASN A 108 -5.56 24.51 3.70
C ASN A 108 -6.93 24.04 4.22
N LEU A 109 -7.00 23.10 5.17
CA LEU A 109 -8.30 22.69 5.74
C LEU A 109 -8.79 23.64 6.84
N THR A 110 -10.10 23.83 6.89
CA THR A 110 -10.75 24.61 7.95
C THR A 110 -10.66 23.88 9.29
N LYS A 111 -10.74 24.61 10.42
CA LYS A 111 -10.74 24.01 11.77
C LYS A 111 -11.81 22.90 11.94
N PRO A 112 -13.05 23.06 11.44
CA PRO A 112 -14.04 21.98 11.49
C PRO A 112 -13.66 20.75 10.64
N GLU A 113 -13.06 20.95 9.47
CA GLU A 113 -12.62 19.82 8.62
C GLU A 113 -11.47 19.04 9.25
N TYR A 114 -10.56 19.74 9.93
CA TYR A 114 -9.51 19.11 10.71
C TYR A 114 -10.07 18.31 11.90
N GLN A 115 -11.02 18.87 12.64
CA GLN A 115 -11.63 18.19 13.80
C GLN A 115 -12.44 16.94 13.43
N ASN A 116 -13.01 16.92 12.22
CA ASN A 116 -13.80 15.79 11.72
C ASN A 116 -12.99 14.86 10.81
N ALA A 117 -11.68 15.08 10.71
CA ALA A 117 -10.76 14.29 9.93
C ALA A 117 -10.76 12.81 10.35
N PRO A 118 -10.54 11.89 9.40
CA PRO A 118 -9.99 10.58 9.72
C PRO A 118 -8.75 10.71 10.60
N ARG A 119 -8.68 9.86 11.63
CA ARG A 119 -7.57 9.83 12.58
C ARG A 119 -6.28 9.36 11.91
N TYR A 120 -6.40 8.40 11.00
CA TYR A 120 -5.26 7.82 10.30
C TYR A 120 -5.48 7.79 8.79
N TYR A 121 -4.39 8.01 8.06
CA TYR A 121 -4.30 7.81 6.63
C TYR A 121 -3.25 6.74 6.38
N ASN A 122 -3.70 5.57 5.96
CA ASN A 122 -2.90 4.38 5.73
C ASN A 122 -2.68 4.21 4.24
N TYR A 123 -1.43 4.39 3.82
CA TYR A 123 -0.96 4.19 2.46
C TYR A 123 -0.23 2.85 2.40
N ARG A 124 -0.69 1.94 1.56
CA ARG A 124 -0.14 0.59 1.40
C ARG A 124 0.55 0.48 0.06
N MET A 125 1.79 0.03 0.08
CA MET A 125 2.54 -0.28 -1.12
C MET A 125 2.39 -1.75 -1.47
N TYR A 126 1.84 -2.01 -2.64
CA TYR A 126 1.79 -3.32 -3.26
C TYR A 126 2.88 -3.41 -4.35
N ILE A 127 3.50 -4.58 -4.46
CA ILE A 127 4.46 -4.87 -5.53
C ILE A 127 3.94 -6.01 -6.39
N TYR A 128 3.85 -5.79 -7.70
CA TYR A 128 3.56 -6.86 -8.64
C TYR A 128 4.78 -7.75 -8.84
N SER A 129 4.62 -9.05 -8.63
CA SER A 129 5.61 -10.08 -8.96
C SER A 129 5.25 -10.73 -10.30
N PRO A 130 6.10 -10.57 -11.34
CA PRO A 130 5.88 -11.23 -12.63
C PRO A 130 5.92 -12.76 -12.54
N GLU A 131 6.68 -13.31 -11.61
CA GLU A 131 6.82 -14.76 -11.40
C GLU A 131 5.51 -15.39 -10.94
N SER A 132 4.86 -14.81 -9.93
CA SER A 132 3.62 -15.35 -9.37
C SER A 132 2.36 -14.72 -9.97
N GLN A 133 2.51 -13.72 -10.83
CA GLN A 133 1.42 -12.93 -11.41
C GLN A 133 0.48 -12.33 -10.35
N ASN A 134 1.03 -11.98 -9.19
CA ASN A 134 0.28 -11.48 -8.04
C ASN A 134 0.92 -10.23 -7.45
N GLU A 135 0.13 -9.48 -6.69
CA GLU A 135 0.56 -8.29 -5.99
C GLU A 135 0.68 -8.57 -4.48
N TYR A 136 1.77 -8.11 -3.87
CA TYR A 136 2.02 -8.33 -2.44
C TYR A 136 2.20 -7.01 -1.71
N MET A 137 1.54 -6.86 -0.56
CA MET A 137 1.77 -5.71 0.32
C MET A 137 3.17 -5.82 0.94
N THR A 138 3.99 -4.81 0.70
CA THR A 138 5.41 -4.75 1.13
C THR A 138 5.64 -3.74 2.23
N PHE A 139 5.02 -2.56 2.12
CA PHE A 139 5.17 -1.46 3.06
C PHE A 139 3.84 -0.80 3.39
N LEU A 140 3.75 -0.23 4.59
CA LEU A 140 2.67 0.64 5.03
C LEU A 140 3.26 1.94 5.55
N VAL A 141 2.68 3.06 5.16
CA VAL A 141 2.97 4.37 5.72
C VAL A 141 1.67 4.94 6.29
N THR A 142 1.70 5.35 7.54
CA THR A 142 0.55 5.90 8.26
C THR A 142 0.83 7.33 8.66
N TYR A 143 -0.09 8.24 8.32
CA TYR A 143 -0.14 9.58 8.89
C TYR A 143 -1.16 9.63 10.03
N ASP A 144 -0.72 10.04 11.22
CA ASP A 144 -1.55 10.25 12.41
C ASP A 144 -1.92 11.73 12.52
N THR A 145 -3.20 12.06 12.32
CA THR A 145 -3.69 13.44 12.26
C THR A 145 -3.72 14.13 13.62
N SER A 146 -3.61 13.41 14.74
CA SER A 146 -3.66 14.05 16.06
C SER A 146 -2.39 14.79 16.45
N ASN A 147 -1.25 14.33 15.94
CA ASN A 147 0.08 14.83 16.27
C ASN A 147 0.90 15.17 15.02
N GLY A 148 0.33 14.95 13.83
CA GLY A 148 0.97 15.25 12.56
C GLY A 148 2.19 14.38 12.27
N THR A 149 2.20 13.13 12.75
CA THR A 149 3.36 12.24 12.62
C THR A 149 3.17 11.19 11.54
N TRP A 150 4.27 10.89 10.84
CA TRP A 150 4.38 9.80 9.88
C TRP A 150 5.04 8.59 10.54
N LYS A 151 4.45 7.42 10.35
CA LYS A 151 4.98 6.13 10.82
C LYS A 151 5.11 5.20 9.62
N LYS A 152 6.23 4.48 9.55
CA LYS A 152 6.55 3.58 8.43
C LYS A 152 6.66 2.15 8.94
N TYR A 153 6.17 1.22 8.14
CA TYR A 153 6.11 -0.17 8.49
C TYR A 153 6.49 -1.05 7.30
N TYR A 154 7.04 -2.23 7.59
CA TYR A 154 7.23 -3.29 6.61
C TYR A 154 6.31 -4.48 6.92
N SER A 155 5.81 -5.14 5.88
CA SER A 155 4.93 -6.31 6.00
C SER A 155 5.71 -7.55 6.42
N ASN A 156 5.36 -8.14 7.56
CA ASN A 156 5.91 -9.42 8.00
C ASN A 156 5.41 -10.60 7.14
N GLY A 157 4.28 -10.42 6.44
CA GLY A 157 3.80 -11.39 5.46
C GLY A 157 4.69 -11.49 4.22
N PHE A 158 5.37 -10.40 3.86
CA PHE A 158 6.29 -10.35 2.73
C PHE A 158 7.75 -10.57 3.13
N TRP A 159 8.24 -9.77 4.10
CA TRP A 159 9.62 -9.78 4.56
C TRP A 159 9.82 -10.83 5.64
N LYS A 160 10.29 -12.03 5.25
CA LYS A 160 10.41 -13.20 6.14
C LYS A 160 11.86 -13.59 6.47
N GLY A 161 12.85 -12.89 5.92
CA GLY A 161 14.26 -13.20 6.13
C GLY A 161 14.65 -14.56 5.55
N LYS A 162 14.16 -14.87 4.34
CA LYS A 162 14.36 -16.16 3.66
C LYS A 162 15.82 -16.39 3.28
N ASP A 163 16.56 -15.31 3.05
CA ASP A 163 18.00 -15.33 2.79
C ASP A 163 18.74 -14.20 3.54
N GLU A 164 20.07 -14.24 3.51
CA GLU A 164 20.93 -13.28 4.21
C GLU A 164 20.77 -11.84 3.70
N VAL A 165 20.52 -11.66 2.40
CA VAL A 165 20.31 -10.32 1.82
C VAL A 165 19.02 -9.72 2.36
N GLU A 166 17.96 -10.52 2.43
CA GLU A 166 16.69 -10.09 3.01
C GLU A 166 16.83 -9.72 4.49
N LYS A 167 17.57 -10.52 5.27
CA LYS A 167 17.83 -10.24 6.69
C LYS A 167 18.58 -8.92 6.87
N GLU A 168 19.61 -8.67 6.07
CA GLU A 168 20.35 -7.41 6.09
C GLU A 168 19.46 -6.21 5.78
N ILE A 169 18.57 -6.34 4.78
CA ILE A 169 17.59 -5.31 4.44
C ILE A 169 16.63 -5.08 5.61
N MET A 170 16.10 -6.14 6.22
CA MET A 170 15.21 -6.03 7.39
C MET A 170 15.88 -5.33 8.56
N ASP A 171 17.15 -5.64 8.85
CA ASP A 171 17.91 -4.96 9.90
C ASP A 171 18.14 -3.48 9.58
N LEU A 172 18.38 -3.14 8.30
CA LEU A 172 18.47 -1.74 7.87
C LEU A 172 17.13 -1.01 8.05
N MET A 173 16.01 -1.65 7.69
CA MET A 173 14.67 -1.08 7.87
C MET A 173 14.39 -0.77 9.34
N LYS A 174 14.68 -1.73 10.25
CA LYS A 174 14.56 -1.55 11.70
C LYS A 174 15.45 -0.41 12.21
N LYS A 175 16.72 -0.35 11.78
CA LYS A 175 17.64 0.75 12.13
C LYS A 175 17.14 2.12 11.64
N LYS A 176 16.44 2.16 10.51
CA LYS A 176 15.78 3.37 9.99
C LYS A 176 14.43 3.70 10.66
N GLY A 177 14.02 2.92 11.65
CA GLY A 177 12.82 3.16 12.45
C GLY A 177 11.53 2.60 11.86
N LEU A 178 11.60 1.76 10.80
CA LEU A 178 10.44 1.02 10.34
C LEU A 178 10.10 -0.08 11.34
N LYS A 179 8.81 -0.24 11.61
CA LYS A 179 8.29 -1.31 12.47
C LYS A 179 7.67 -2.42 11.63
N GLU A 180 7.70 -3.64 12.11
CA GLU A 180 6.91 -4.70 11.48
C GLU A 180 5.42 -4.46 11.66
N THR A 181 4.64 -4.95 10.71
CA THR A 181 3.18 -5.01 10.82
C THR A 181 2.65 -6.25 10.12
N ASP A 182 1.68 -6.89 10.77
CA ASP A 182 0.85 -7.95 10.19
C ASP A 182 -0.44 -7.39 9.57
N ASN A 183 -0.60 -6.07 9.55
CA ASN A 183 -1.85 -5.39 9.16
C ASN A 183 -2.03 -5.43 7.63
N ILE A 184 -2.22 -6.64 7.11
CA ILE A 184 -2.72 -6.98 5.79
C ILE A 184 -4.24 -7.00 5.97
N ILE A 185 -4.94 -5.93 5.58
CA ILE A 185 -6.38 -6.03 5.40
C ILE A 185 -6.56 -6.94 4.19
N TYR A 186 -7.06 -8.15 4.44
CA TYR A 186 -7.60 -9.05 3.41
C TYR A 186 -9.02 -8.59 3.09
#